data_AF-S7WC79-F1
#
_entry.id   AF-S7WC79-F1
#
_cell.length_a   1.000
_cell.length_b   1.000
_cell.length_c   1.000
_cell.angle_alpha   90.00
_cell.angle_beta   90.00
_cell.angle_gamma   90.00
#
_symmetry.space_group_name_H-M   'P 1'
#
loop_
_entity.id
_entity.type
_entity.pdbx_description
1 polymer ?
#
loop_
_entity_poly.entity_id
_entity_poly.type
_entity_poly.pdbx_seq_one_letter_code
_entity_poly.pdbx_strand_id
1 'polypeptide(L)'
;MVEVSDKSEEERITFKRKRLIKSIKSPLGMKRIRTERILPVKICEEKKKSLEERCYKCKKRLLSYLQFACRCGNKYCSIHRFYDKHECTFDYKQDNVKKMSRENAKITCDKISRV
;
A
#
# COMPACT_ATOMS: atom_id res chain seq x y z
N MET A 1 52.41 -18.39 -18.54
CA MET A 1 52.61 -19.14 -17.27
C MET A 1 52.36 -18.14 -16.16
N VAL A 2 51.33 -18.24 -15.30
CA VAL A 2 50.73 -19.42 -14.65
C VAL A 2 49.26 -19.12 -14.24
N GLU A 3 48.37 -20.04 -14.60
CA GLU A 3 47.17 -20.62 -13.90
C GLU A 3 46.28 -19.74 -13.00
N VAL A 4 44.97 -19.58 -13.26
CA VAL A 4 43.81 -20.48 -12.97
C VAL A 4 43.72 -20.93 -11.50
N SER A 5 42.77 -20.37 -10.73
CA SER A 5 41.99 -20.92 -9.58
C SER A 5 41.48 -19.72 -8.75
N ASP A 6 40.18 -19.46 -8.54
CA ASP A 6 39.34 -20.13 -7.54
C ASP A 6 37.84 -19.92 -7.82
N LYS A 7 37.26 -20.66 -8.77
CA LYS A 7 35.80 -20.85 -8.87
C LYS A 7 35.22 -21.74 -7.77
N SER A 8 36.07 -22.31 -6.90
CA SER A 8 35.70 -23.39 -5.97
C SER A 8 35.17 -22.90 -4.61
N GLU A 9 35.38 -21.64 -4.25
CA GLU A 9 35.08 -21.11 -2.91
C GLU A 9 33.67 -20.48 -2.83
N GLU A 10 33.23 -19.79 -3.89
CA GLU A 10 31.85 -19.27 -3.99
C GLU A 10 30.81 -20.41 -4.05
N GLU A 11 31.13 -21.53 -4.70
CA GLU A 11 30.25 -22.71 -4.74
C GLU A 11 30.10 -23.39 -3.36
N ARG A 12 31.13 -23.37 -2.51
CA ARG A 12 31.04 -23.89 -1.13
C ARG A 12 30.16 -23.02 -0.23
N ILE A 13 30.18 -21.70 -0.42
CA ILE A 13 29.35 -20.75 0.33
C ILE A 13 27.88 -20.89 -0.06
N THR A 14 27.58 -21.07 -1.35
CA THR A 14 26.20 -21.31 -1.82
C THR A 14 25.68 -22.70 -1.42
N PHE A 15 26.54 -23.72 -1.35
CA PHE A 15 26.17 -25.05 -0.87
C PHE A 15 25.86 -25.07 0.64
N LYS A 16 26.67 -24.39 1.48
CA LYS A 16 26.37 -24.20 2.91
C LYS A 16 25.10 -23.36 3.14
N ARG A 17 24.86 -22.30 2.35
CA ARG A 17 23.63 -21.51 2.42
C ARG A 17 22.39 -22.33 2.02
N LYS A 18 22.44 -23.12 0.93
CA LYS A 18 21.32 -23.98 0.49
C LYS A 18 20.93 -25.06 1.52
N ARG A 19 21.85 -25.48 2.39
CA ARG A 19 21.58 -26.47 3.45
C ARG A 19 20.89 -25.87 4.68
N LEU A 20 21.16 -24.61 5.03
CA LEU A 20 20.56 -23.95 6.21
C LEU A 20 19.11 -23.47 5.98
N ILE A 21 18.71 -23.13 4.76
CA ILE A 21 17.32 -22.72 4.43
C ILE A 21 16.34 -23.89 4.32
N LYS A 22 16.81 -25.13 4.18
CA LYS A 22 15.98 -26.34 4.10
C LYS A 22 15.50 -26.87 5.46
N SER A 23 15.91 -26.25 6.57
CA SER A 23 15.59 -26.73 7.92
C SER A 23 14.62 -25.83 8.70
N ILE A 24 14.18 -24.69 8.15
CA ILE A 24 13.12 -23.88 8.78
C ILE A 24 11.77 -24.50 8.40
N LYS A 25 11.45 -25.62 9.04
CA LYS A 25 10.10 -26.20 9.04
C LYS A 25 9.20 -25.17 9.71
N SER A 26 8.29 -24.56 8.93
CA SER A 26 7.34 -23.56 9.42
C SER A 26 6.60 -24.09 10.65
N PRO A 27 6.62 -23.39 11.80
CA PRO A 27 5.91 -23.84 12.98
C PRO A 27 4.40 -23.84 12.72
N LEU A 28 3.78 -24.89 13.25
CA LEU A 28 2.40 -25.32 13.09
C LEU A 28 1.40 -24.24 13.53
N GLY A 29 0.36 -23.97 12.73
CA GLY A 29 -0.86 -23.38 13.28
C GLY A 29 -1.81 -22.58 12.38
N MET A 30 -1.43 -22.17 11.17
CA MET A 30 -2.38 -21.45 10.30
C MET A 30 -3.17 -22.44 9.43
N LYS A 31 -4.40 -22.74 9.86
CA LYS A 31 -5.37 -23.52 9.09
C LYS A 31 -5.49 -22.90 7.69
N ARG A 32 -5.29 -23.72 6.66
CA ARG A 32 -5.54 -23.33 5.26
C ARG A 32 -6.99 -22.84 5.19
N ILE A 33 -7.19 -21.54 5.07
CA ILE A 33 -8.49 -21.02 4.67
C ILE A 33 -8.66 -21.54 3.24
N ARG A 34 -9.55 -22.52 3.06
CA ARG A 34 -10.04 -22.92 1.74
C ARG A 34 -10.54 -21.64 1.07
N THR A 35 -9.78 -21.08 0.15
CA THR A 35 -10.24 -20.01 -0.74
C THR A 35 -11.18 -20.61 -1.77
N GLU A 36 -12.25 -21.26 -1.31
CA GLU A 36 -13.34 -21.72 -2.13
C GLU A 36 -14.46 -20.69 -1.97
N ARG A 37 -14.71 -19.96 -3.06
CA ARG A 37 -15.62 -18.80 -3.25
C ARG A 37 -14.98 -17.42 -3.17
N ILE A 38 -13.98 -17.18 -4.02
CA ILE A 38 -13.90 -15.86 -4.68
C ILE A 38 -14.94 -15.93 -5.82
N LEU A 39 -16.04 -15.19 -5.68
CA LEU A 39 -17.04 -15.05 -6.73
C LEU A 39 -16.36 -14.49 -8.00
N PRO A 40 -16.68 -14.97 -9.21
CA PRO A 40 -16.19 -14.34 -10.43
C PRO A 40 -16.85 -12.96 -10.51
N VAL A 41 -16.10 -11.93 -10.15
CA VAL A 41 -16.49 -10.54 -10.40
C VAL A 41 -16.61 -10.41 -11.91
N LYS A 42 -17.84 -10.38 -12.42
CA LYS A 42 -18.14 -10.07 -13.82
C LYS A 42 -17.63 -8.65 -14.07
N ILE A 43 -16.49 -8.53 -14.72
CA ILE A 43 -16.03 -7.26 -15.26
C ILE A 43 -16.88 -7.03 -16.51
N CYS A 44 -17.94 -6.25 -16.36
CA CYS A 44 -18.70 -5.74 -17.50
C CYS A 44 -17.84 -4.70 -18.20
N GLU A 45 -17.27 -5.06 -19.34
CA GLU A 45 -16.52 -4.14 -20.20
C GLU A 45 -17.47 -3.18 -20.90
N GLU A 46 -17.84 -2.12 -20.20
CA GLU A 46 -18.40 -0.93 -20.84
C GLU A 46 -17.26 -0.19 -21.52
N LYS A 47 -17.33 -0.08 -22.86
CA LYS A 47 -16.46 0.79 -23.67
C LYS A 47 -16.67 2.25 -23.24
N LYS A 48 -15.96 2.67 -22.20
CA LYS A 48 -15.91 4.07 -21.80
C LYS A 48 -15.00 4.78 -22.79
N LYS A 49 -15.56 5.75 -23.52
CA LYS A 49 -14.78 6.79 -24.19
C LYS A 49 -13.71 7.22 -23.20
N SER A 50 -12.43 7.01 -23.55
CA SER A 50 -11.30 7.42 -22.75
C SER A 50 -11.28 8.94 -22.71
N LEU A 51 -12.11 9.52 -21.84
CA LEU A 51 -11.96 10.89 -21.41
C LEU A 51 -10.54 10.97 -20.86
N GLU A 52 -9.68 11.60 -21.63
CA GLU A 52 -8.29 11.78 -21.30
C GLU A 52 -8.25 12.57 -20.00
N GLU A 53 -8.02 11.88 -18.89
CA GLU A 53 -7.99 12.55 -17.60
C GLU A 53 -6.78 13.47 -17.55
N ARG A 54 -7.01 14.73 -17.18
CA ARG A 54 -5.99 15.78 -17.15
C ARG A 54 -5.82 16.27 -15.71
N CYS A 55 -4.62 16.73 -15.39
CA CYS A 55 -4.33 17.37 -14.11
C CYS A 55 -5.20 18.64 -13.96
N TYR A 56 -5.88 18.80 -12.83
CA TYR A 56 -6.74 19.97 -12.62
C TYR A 56 -5.96 21.30 -12.57
N LYS A 57 -4.76 21.32 -11.99
CA LYS A 57 -3.91 22.53 -11.89
C LYS A 57 -3.14 22.83 -13.18
N CYS A 58 -2.53 21.82 -13.79
CA CYS A 58 -1.62 21.99 -14.93
C CYS A 58 -2.19 21.59 -16.30
N LYS A 59 -3.37 20.99 -16.35
CA LYS A 59 -4.04 20.47 -17.57
C LYS A 59 -3.22 19.47 -18.41
N LYS A 60 -2.04 19.05 -17.94
CA LYS A 60 -1.25 17.96 -18.52
C LYS A 60 -2.06 16.67 -18.52
N ARG A 61 -2.00 15.92 -19.63
CA ARG A 61 -2.58 14.58 -19.75
C ARG A 61 -2.00 13.66 -18.68
N LEU A 62 -2.86 13.02 -17.92
CA LEU A 62 -2.49 11.99 -16.97
C LEU A 62 -2.50 10.65 -17.70
N LEU A 63 -1.43 9.87 -17.54
CA LEU A 63 -1.48 8.46 -17.87
C LEU A 63 -2.33 7.78 -16.79
N SER A 64 -3.18 6.82 -17.16
CA SER A 64 -4.13 6.18 -16.23
C SER A 64 -3.48 5.61 -14.96
N TYR A 65 -2.21 5.21 -15.01
CA TYR A 65 -1.47 4.72 -13.84
C TYR A 65 -0.85 5.84 -12.99
N LEU A 66 -0.51 6.98 -13.60
CA LEU A 66 0.16 8.10 -12.94
C LEU A 66 -0.83 9.21 -12.53
N GLN A 67 -2.08 8.83 -12.25
CA GLN A 67 -3.10 9.74 -11.75
C GLN A 67 -3.18 9.64 -10.23
N PHE A 68 -2.95 10.76 -9.55
CA PHE A 68 -3.12 10.83 -8.11
C PHE A 68 -4.45 11.51 -7.81
N ALA A 69 -5.39 10.74 -7.23
CA ALA A 69 -6.64 11.29 -6.73
C ALA A 69 -6.39 12.01 -5.40
N CYS A 70 -6.82 13.27 -5.31
CA CYS A 70 -6.85 14.00 -4.05
C CYS A 70 -8.22 13.84 -3.38
N ARG A 71 -8.30 14.15 -2.08
CA ARG A 71 -9.52 14.04 -1.27
C ARG A 71 -10.55 15.10 -1.66
N CYS A 72 -10.12 16.18 -2.31
CA CYS A 72 -11.02 17.15 -2.95
C CYS A 72 -11.72 16.63 -4.22
N GLY A 73 -11.48 15.38 -4.64
CA GLY A 73 -12.16 14.75 -5.78
C GLY A 73 -11.46 14.94 -7.13
N ASN A 74 -10.51 15.88 -7.22
CA ASN A 74 -9.73 16.12 -8.44
C ASN A 74 -8.51 15.19 -8.57
N LYS A 75 -8.05 15.02 -9.81
CA LYS A 75 -6.86 14.23 -10.17
C LYS A 75 -5.69 15.11 -10.58
N TYR A 76 -4.49 14.72 -10.17
CA TYR A 76 -3.27 15.51 -10.33
C TYR A 76 -2.09 14.65 -10.81
N CYS A 77 -1.09 15.31 -11.40
CA CYS A 77 0.19 14.69 -11.73
C CYS A 77 1.11 14.64 -10.49
N SER A 78 2.25 13.93 -10.58
CA SER A 78 3.19 13.74 -9.47
C SER A 78 3.61 15.05 -8.77
N ILE A 79 3.74 16.13 -9.52
CA ILE A 79 4.17 17.45 -9.01
C ILE A 79 3.03 18.14 -8.22
N HIS A 80 1.78 17.98 -8.66
CA HIS A 80 0.62 18.65 -8.07
C HIS A 80 -0.17 17.77 -7.09
N ARG A 81 0.38 16.59 -6.75
CA ARG A 81 -0.22 15.64 -5.81
C ARG A 81 -0.40 16.24 -4.41
N PHE A 82 0.51 17.11 -3.98
CA PHE A 82 0.53 17.68 -2.63
C PHE A 82 -0.45 18.84 -2.49
N TYR A 83 -1.00 18.98 -1.29
CA TYR A 83 -1.98 20.01 -0.89
C TYR A 83 -1.56 21.43 -1.30
N ASP A 84 -0.29 21.77 -1.04
CA ASP A 84 0.24 23.13 -1.23
C ASP A 84 0.26 23.55 -2.70
N LYS A 85 0.38 22.58 -3.62
CA LYS A 85 0.55 22.83 -5.05
C LYS A 85 -0.76 23.12 -5.77
N HIS A 86 -1.89 22.67 -5.23
CA HIS A 86 -3.20 22.81 -5.88
C HIS A 86 -4.23 23.53 -5.02
N GLU A 87 -3.83 24.11 -3.88
CA GLU A 87 -4.72 24.85 -2.98
C GLU A 87 -5.97 24.02 -2.64
N CYS A 88 -5.76 22.84 -2.04
CA CYS A 88 -6.86 21.92 -1.76
C CYS A 88 -7.88 22.57 -0.82
N THR A 89 -9.16 22.48 -1.16
CA THR A 89 -10.27 22.99 -0.35
C THR A 89 -10.75 21.99 0.70
N PHE A 90 -10.06 20.85 0.87
CA PHE A 90 -10.48 19.78 1.77
C PHE A 90 -9.98 19.99 3.21
N ASP A 91 -10.90 19.97 4.17
CA ASP A 91 -10.60 20.11 5.60
C ASP A 91 -10.07 18.83 6.25
N TYR A 92 -8.76 18.60 6.16
CA TYR A 92 -8.11 17.44 6.77
C TYR A 92 -8.27 17.39 8.30
N LYS A 93 -8.30 18.54 8.96
CA LYS A 93 -8.43 18.60 10.44
C LYS A 93 -9.74 17.97 10.90
N GLN A 94 -10.85 18.34 10.27
CA GLN A 94 -12.18 17.84 10.63
C GLN A 94 -12.33 16.35 10.31
N ASP A 95 -11.81 15.90 9.17
CA ASP A 95 -11.79 14.48 8.81
C ASP A 95 -10.98 13.65 9.83
N ASN A 96 -9.80 14.15 10.22
CA ASN A 96 -8.96 13.48 11.22
C ASN A 96 -9.64 13.42 12.60
N VAL A 97 -10.25 14.51 13.07
CA VAL A 97 -11.00 14.51 14.34
C VAL A 97 -12.15 13.50 14.31
N LYS A 98 -12.89 13.42 13.20
CA LYS A 98 -13.96 12.43 13.03
C LYS A 98 -13.42 11.00 13.07
N LYS A 99 -12.26 10.73 12.47
CA LYS A 99 -11.61 9.42 12.51
C LYS A 99 -11.12 9.08 13.91
N MET A 100 -10.38 9.98 14.55
CA MET A 100 -9.89 9.81 15.92
C MET A 100 -11.05 9.61 16.91
N SER A 101 -12.14 10.35 16.77
CA SER A 101 -13.32 10.17 17.63
C SER A 101 -14.04 8.84 17.41
N ARG A 102 -13.93 8.21 16.23
CA ARG A 102 -14.50 6.89 15.97
C ARG A 102 -13.62 5.77 16.49
N GLU A 103 -12.30 5.95 16.41
CA GLU A 103 -11.32 4.92 16.76
C GLU A 103 -10.97 4.91 18.24
N ASN A 104 -10.98 6.07 18.91
CA ASN A 104 -10.70 6.16 20.33
C ASN A 104 -11.90 5.68 21.15
N ALA A 105 -11.68 4.63 21.94
CA ALA A 105 -12.60 4.25 23.00
C ALA A 105 -12.68 5.39 24.04
N LYS A 106 -13.90 5.82 24.38
CA LYS A 106 -14.12 6.83 25.42
C LYS A 106 -13.89 6.19 26.78
N ILE A 107 -12.76 6.53 27.40
CA ILE A 107 -12.44 6.09 28.75
C ILE A 107 -13.22 6.98 29.71
N THR A 108 -14.35 6.49 30.21
CA THR A 108 -15.08 7.11 31.32
C THR A 108 -14.78 6.28 32.57
N CYS A 109 -14.06 6.86 33.53
CA CYS A 109 -13.92 6.30 34.86
C CYS A 109 -14.79 7.10 35.85
N ASP A 110 -15.42 6.39 36.79
CA ASP A 110 -16.14 7.02 37.87
C ASP A 110 -15.17 7.75 38.81
N LYS A 111 -15.58 8.93 39.25
CA LYS A 111 -14.76 9.79 40.11
C LYS A 111 -14.63 9.12 41.49
N ILE A 112 -13.41 8.79 41.88
CA ILE A 112 -13.12 8.11 43.15
C ILE A 112 -13.52 9.04 44.30
N SER A 113 -14.45 8.59 45.15
CA SER A 113 -14.80 9.31 46.37
C SER A 113 -13.68 9.21 47.39
N ARG A 114 -13.35 10.34 48.02
CA ARG A 114 -12.32 10.42 49.06
C ARG A 114 -12.84 9.73 50.33
N VAL A 115 -12.05 8.80 50.87
CA VAL A 115 -12.26 8.14 52.17
C VAL A 115 -11.83 9.06 53.29
#